data_AF-A0A1F5FL58-F1
#
_entry.id   AF-A0A1F5FL58-F1
#
_cell.length_a   1.000
_cell.length_b   1.000
_cell.length_c   1.000
_cell.angle_alpha   90.00
_cell.angle_beta   90.00
_cell.angle_gamma   90.00
#
_symmetry.space_group_name_H-M   'P 1'
#
loop_
_entity.id
_entity.type
_entity.pdbx_description
1 polymer ?
#
loop_
_entity_poly.entity_id
_entity_poly.type
_entity_poly.pdbx_seq_one_letter_code
_entity_poly.pdbx_strand_id
1 'polypeptide(L)'
;MVHSVRLESECASAHVGSNPTSSAVEDSRFIKVTAYFLVLALLVEYVGLRLNHWSFPGLHYIWKINYLGHHIPIEELLFYFILSTPGILSYYEFLDDDRR
;
A
#
# COMPACT_ATOMS: atom_id res chain seq x y z
N MET A 1 4.77 17.42 57.40
CA MET A 1 3.44 16.83 57.12
C MET A 1 2.49 17.94 56.69
N VAL A 2 2.59 18.41 55.44
CA VAL A 2 1.59 19.22 54.73
C VAL A 2 1.88 19.05 53.23
N HIS A 3 1.00 18.30 52.55
CA HIS A 3 0.60 18.43 51.13
C HIS A 3 1.72 18.55 50.07
N SER A 4 2.15 17.55 49.29
CA SER A 4 1.45 16.40 48.67
C SER A 4 0.13 16.72 47.96
N VAL A 5 0.04 17.87 47.28
CA VAL A 5 -1.02 18.16 46.29
C VAL A 5 -0.42 18.97 45.14
N ARG A 6 0.33 18.30 44.25
CA ARG A 6 0.74 18.89 42.96
C ARG A 6 0.98 17.82 41.90
N LEU A 7 0.04 16.88 41.78
CA LEU A 7 0.10 15.81 40.77
C LEU A 7 -1.21 15.60 40.00
N GLU A 8 -2.18 16.51 40.07
CA GLU A 8 -3.48 16.32 39.41
C GLU A 8 -3.86 17.39 38.38
N SER A 9 -2.93 18.23 37.91
CA SER A 9 -3.25 19.22 36.85
C SER A 9 -2.81 18.81 35.44
N GLU A 10 -2.37 17.57 35.21
CA GLU A 10 -1.90 17.10 33.89
C GLU A 10 -2.80 16.01 33.27
N CYS A 11 -4.03 15.82 33.75
CA CYS A 11 -4.95 14.81 33.19
C CYS A 11 -6.04 15.38 32.25
N ALA A 12 -6.04 16.69 31.97
CA ALA A 12 -7.09 17.34 31.21
C ALA A 12 -6.58 18.11 29.99
N SER A 13 -5.80 17.46 29.12
CA SER A 13 -5.60 17.94 27.75
C SER A 13 -5.15 16.86 26.77
N ALA A 14 -5.83 15.71 26.80
CA ALA A 14 -5.74 14.72 25.73
C ALA A 14 -7.02 14.73 24.89
N HIS A 15 -7.54 15.92 24.56
CA HIS A 15 -8.32 16.05 23.33
C HIS A 15 -7.32 16.12 22.19
N VAL A 16 -6.88 14.93 21.75
CA VAL A 16 -6.30 14.75 20.42
C VAL A 16 -7.40 15.13 19.44
N GLY A 17 -7.42 16.40 19.06
CA GLY A 17 -8.17 16.87 17.91
C GLY A 17 -7.59 16.15 16.70
N SER A 18 -8.31 15.14 16.22
CA SER A 18 -8.08 14.60 14.89
C SER A 18 -8.38 15.73 13.90
N ASN A 19 -7.34 16.47 13.53
CA ASN A 19 -7.42 17.47 12.48
C ASN A 19 -7.88 16.74 11.20
N PRO A 20 -9.04 17.07 10.62
CA PRO A 20 -9.58 16.39 9.44
C PRO A 20 -8.70 16.58 8.19
N THR A 21 -7.65 17.39 8.29
CA THR A 21 -6.66 17.62 7.24
C THR A 21 -5.54 16.57 7.19
N SER A 22 -5.38 15.71 8.20
CA SER A 22 -4.31 14.68 8.21
C SER A 22 -4.60 13.55 7.22
N SER A 23 -5.82 12.99 7.27
CA SER A 23 -6.22 11.85 6.43
C SER A 23 -6.23 12.18 4.94
N ALA A 24 -6.69 13.38 4.57
CA ALA A 24 -6.74 13.81 3.16
C ALA A 24 -5.33 13.94 2.53
N VAL A 25 -4.30 14.25 3.33
CA VAL A 25 -2.91 14.33 2.84
C VAL A 25 -2.27 12.94 2.77
N GLU A 26 -2.61 12.04 3.70
CA GLU A 26 -2.20 10.63 3.68
C GLU A 26 -2.65 9.92 2.41
N ASP A 27 -3.92 10.04 2.05
CA ASP A 27 -4.48 9.47 0.83
C ASP A 27 -3.71 9.90 -0.44
N SER A 28 -3.32 11.18 -0.49
CA SER A 28 -2.61 11.73 -1.66
C SER A 28 -1.19 11.16 -1.81
N ARG A 29 -0.51 10.85 -0.71
CA ARG A 29 0.83 10.23 -0.70
C ARG A 29 0.71 8.76 -1.10
N PHE A 30 -0.31 8.08 -0.58
CA PHE A 30 -0.60 6.67 -0.85
C PHE A 30 -0.84 6.40 -2.33
N ILE A 31 -1.65 7.24 -2.99
CA ILE A 31 -1.96 7.14 -4.42
C ILE A 31 -0.70 7.37 -5.27
N LYS A 32 0.14 8.35 -4.92
CA LYS A 32 1.38 8.63 -5.65
C LYS A 32 2.36 7.46 -5.59
N VAL A 33 2.53 6.87 -4.41
CA VAL A 33 3.39 5.69 -4.21
C VAL A 33 2.83 4.50 -4.98
N THR A 34 1.53 4.25 -4.88
CA THR A 34 0.87 3.17 -5.63
C THR A 34 1.04 3.33 -7.12
N ALA A 35 0.83 4.54 -7.67
CA ALA A 35 1.01 4.81 -9.09
C ALA A 35 2.47 4.61 -9.55
N TYR A 36 3.45 5.00 -8.74
CA TYR A 36 4.87 4.78 -9.03
C TYR A 36 5.19 3.28 -9.12
N PHE A 37 4.80 2.50 -8.11
CA PHE A 37 5.07 1.06 -8.08
C PHE A 37 4.27 0.29 -9.14
N LEU A 38 3.07 0.76 -9.50
CA LEU A 38 2.30 0.20 -10.61
C LEU A 38 3.09 0.27 -11.92
N VAL A 39 3.65 1.44 -12.25
CA VAL A 39 4.47 1.63 -13.46
C VAL A 39 5.74 0.79 -13.39
N LEU A 40 6.41 0.78 -12.23
CA LEU A 40 7.61 -0.02 -12.02
C LEU A 40 7.34 -1.52 -12.22
N ALA A 41 6.26 -2.03 -11.63
CA ALA A 41 5.84 -3.43 -11.77
C ALA A 41 5.57 -3.77 -13.24
N LEU A 42 4.84 -2.92 -13.99
CA LEU A 42 4.59 -3.12 -15.42
C LEU A 42 5.87 -3.20 -16.25
N LEU A 43 6.89 -2.39 -15.92
CA LEU A 43 8.19 -2.43 -16.58
C LEU A 43 8.95 -3.72 -16.25
N VAL A 44 9.00 -4.11 -14.98
CA VAL A 44 9.66 -5.34 -14.52
C VAL A 44 9.02 -6.56 -15.17
N GLU A 45 7.69 -6.63 -15.18
CA GLU A 45 6.93 -7.68 -15.83
C GLU A 45 7.25 -7.77 -17.32
N TYR A 46 7.22 -6.63 -18.01
CA TYR A 46 7.53 -6.57 -19.43
C TYR A 46 8.95 -7.07 -19.73
N VAL A 47 9.96 -6.57 -19.00
CA VAL A 47 11.36 -7.01 -19.16
C VAL A 47 11.48 -8.49 -18.87
N GLY A 48 10.79 -8.96 -17.83
CA GLY A 48 10.71 -10.35 -17.46
C GLY A 48 10.19 -11.26 -18.57
N LEU A 49 9.06 -10.88 -19.16
CA LEU A 49 8.45 -11.61 -20.27
C LEU A 49 9.35 -11.58 -21.52
N ARG A 50 9.94 -10.43 -21.82
CA ARG A 50 10.85 -10.27 -22.97
C ARG A 50 12.12 -11.11 -22.85
N LEU A 51 12.64 -11.27 -21.64
CA LEU A 51 13.80 -12.12 -21.36
C LEU A 51 13.42 -13.59 -21.08
N ASN A 52 12.13 -13.91 -21.13
CA ASN A 52 11.59 -15.24 -20.82
C ASN A 52 11.98 -15.74 -19.42
N HIS A 53 12.16 -14.82 -18.46
CA HIS A 53 12.40 -15.16 -17.05
C HIS A 53 11.13 -15.67 -16.35
N TRP A 54 9.97 -15.27 -16.89
CA TRP A 54 8.63 -15.58 -16.38
C TRP A 54 7.81 -16.04 -17.57
N SER A 55 7.03 -17.08 -17.38
CA SER A 55 6.11 -17.57 -18.40
C SER A 55 4.84 -18.07 -17.73
N PHE A 56 3.71 -17.93 -18.41
CA PHE A 56 2.40 -18.32 -17.90
C PHE A 56 1.83 -19.49 -18.73
N PRO A 57 2.41 -20.70 -18.64
CA PRO A 57 1.98 -21.85 -19.44
C PRO A 57 0.65 -22.46 -18.96
N GLY A 58 0.13 -22.03 -17.80
CA GLY A 58 -1.08 -22.58 -17.21
C GLY A 58 -2.31 -22.44 -18.12
N LEU A 59 -3.25 -23.39 -17.99
CA LEU A 59 -4.53 -23.37 -18.70
C LEU A 59 -5.67 -22.81 -17.84
N HIS A 60 -5.47 -22.71 -16.52
CA HIS A 60 -6.48 -22.34 -15.53
C HIS A 60 -6.29 -20.90 -15.06
N TYR A 61 -6.47 -19.95 -15.97
CA TYR A 61 -6.54 -18.53 -15.64
C TYR A 61 -7.94 -18.03 -15.95
N ILE A 62 -8.52 -17.17 -15.12
CA ILE A 62 -9.85 -16.59 -15.35
C ILE A 62 -9.89 -15.90 -16.72
N TRP A 63 -8.84 -15.17 -17.07
CA TRP A 63 -8.70 -14.54 -18.37
C TRP A 63 -7.24 -14.21 -18.70
N LYS A 64 -6.89 -14.19 -19.99
CA LYS A 64 -5.58 -13.79 -20.51
C LYS A 64 -5.75 -12.60 -21.43
N ILE A 65 -4.96 -11.56 -21.20
CA ILE A 65 -4.88 -10.38 -22.06
C ILE A 65 -3.57 -10.41 -22.85
N ASN A 66 -3.63 -9.87 -24.07
CA ASN A 66 -2.45 -9.71 -24.92
C ASN A 66 -1.77 -8.38 -24.59
N TYR A 67 -0.58 -8.44 -24.02
CA TYR A 67 0.23 -7.28 -23.67
C TYR A 67 1.57 -7.34 -24.41
N LEU A 68 1.76 -6.41 -25.36
CA LEU A 68 3.00 -6.28 -26.15
C LEU A 68 3.53 -7.61 -26.73
N GLY A 69 2.61 -8.45 -27.25
CA GLY A 69 2.92 -9.75 -27.85
C GLY A 69 3.08 -10.91 -26.86
N HIS A 70 2.90 -10.67 -25.57
CA HIS A 70 2.94 -11.69 -24.51
C HIS A 70 1.55 -11.85 -23.89
N HIS A 71 1.28 -13.05 -23.36
CA HIS A 71 0.04 -13.34 -22.67
C HIS A 71 0.23 -13.15 -21.16
N ILE A 72 -0.54 -12.25 -20.57
CA ILE A 72 -0.53 -12.01 -19.13
C ILE A 72 -1.93 -12.35 -18.59
N PRO A 73 -2.03 -13.15 -17.52
CA PRO A 73 -3.31 -13.41 -16.88
C PRO A 73 -3.82 -12.17 -16.15
N ILE A 74 -5.14 -11.93 -16.22
CA ILE A 74 -5.79 -10.78 -15.58
C ILE A 74 -5.64 -10.81 -14.05
N GLU A 75 -5.55 -12.00 -13.47
CA GLU A 75 -5.37 -12.17 -12.03
C GLU A 75 -4.04 -11.59 -11.58
N GLU A 76 -2.98 -11.77 -12.37
CA GLU A 76 -1.68 -11.19 -12.08
C GLU A 76 -1.79 -9.67 -12.09
N LEU A 77 -2.45 -9.09 -13.10
CA LEU A 77 -2.69 -7.65 -13.19
C LEU A 77 -3.38 -7.11 -11.91
N LEU A 78 -4.40 -7.82 -11.44
CA LEU A 78 -5.17 -7.41 -10.27
C LEU A 78 -4.40 -7.58 -8.96
N PHE A 79 -3.90 -8.79 -8.69
CA PHE A 79 -3.27 -9.11 -7.41
C PHE A 79 -1.87 -8.49 -7.30
N TYR A 80 -1.06 -8.62 -8.35
CA TYR A 80 0.34 -8.19 -8.31
C TYR A 80 0.52 -6.70 -8.58
N PHE A 81 -0.24 -6.08 -9.48
CA PHE A 81 0.00 -4.67 -9.85
C PHE A 81 -0.91 -3.72 -9.05
N ILE A 82 -2.19 -4.08 -8.88
CA ILE A 82 -3.17 -3.18 -8.25
C ILE A 82 -3.22 -3.38 -6.74
N LEU A 83 -3.31 -4.62 -6.25
CA LEU A 83 -3.54 -4.89 -4.83
C LEU A 83 -2.27 -5.01 -4.00
N SER A 84 -1.14 -5.43 -4.58
CA SER A 84 0.09 -5.68 -3.82
C SER A 84 0.59 -4.43 -3.10
N THR A 85 0.72 -3.31 -3.82
CA THR A 85 1.28 -2.07 -3.28
C THR A 85 0.40 -1.48 -2.18
N PRO A 86 -0.89 -1.22 -2.39
CA PRO A 86 -1.73 -0.70 -1.32
C PRO A 86 -1.87 -1.69 -0.16
N GLY A 87 -1.85 -3.01 -0.43
CA GLY A 87 -1.87 -4.03 0.62
C GLY A 87 -0.62 -3.96 1.51
N ILE A 88 0.58 -3.93 0.91
CA ILE A 88 1.84 -3.78 1.64
C ILE A 88 1.87 -2.45 2.41
N LEU A 89 1.45 -1.37 1.77
CA LEU A 89 1.48 -0.05 2.36
C LEU A 89 0.49 0.07 3.53
N SER A 90 -0.70 -0.55 3.42
CA SER A 90 -1.66 -0.65 4.55
C SER A 90 -1.14 -1.51 5.69
N TYR A 91 -0.35 -2.54 5.39
CA TYR A 91 0.25 -3.39 6.40
C TYR A 91 1.31 -2.64 7.20
N TYR A 92 2.14 -1.82 6.53
CA TYR A 92 3.10 -0.94 7.20
C TYR A 92 2.42 0.16 8.02
N GLU A 93 1.39 0.81 7.48
CA GLU A 93 0.64 1.82 8.23
C GLU A 93 0.07 1.26 9.53
N PHE A 94 -0.61 0.11 9.43
CA PHE A 94 -1.28 -0.53 10.57
C PHE A 94 -0.31 -1.03 11.64
N LEU A 95 0.87 -1.52 11.27
CA LEU A 95 1.79 -2.15 12.22
C LEU A 95 2.90 -1.24 12.71
N ASP A 96 3.34 -0.28 11.90
CA ASP A 96 4.52 0.55 12.17
C ASP A 96 4.12 1.98 12.57
N ASP A 97 3.10 2.58 11.95
CA ASP A 97 2.71 3.98 12.21
C ASP A 97 1.61 4.13 13.28
N ASP A 98 0.61 3.24 13.30
CA ASP A 98 -0.51 3.26 14.26
C ASP A 98 -0.12 2.82 15.69
N ARG A 99 1.13 2.39 15.91
CA ARG A 99 1.67 2.10 17.25
C ARG A 99 2.24 3.37 17.90
N ARG A 100 1.35 4.28 18.30
CA ARG A 100 1.66 5.31 19.30
C ARG A 100 1.20 4.89 20.69
#